data_AF-A0A849EQB9-F1
#
_entry.id   AF-A0A849EQB9-F1
#
_cell.length_a   1.000
_cell.length_b   1.000
_cell.length_c   1.000
_cell.angle_alpha   90.00
_cell.angle_beta   90.00
_cell.angle_gamma   90.00
#
_symmetry.space_group_name_H-M   'P 1'
#
loop_
_entity.id
_entity.type
_entity.pdbx_description
1 polymer ?
#
loop_
_entity_poly.entity_id
_entity_poly.type
_entity_poly.pdbx_seq_one_letter_code
_entity_poly.pdbx_strand_id
1 'polypeptide(L)'
;MFGIGMPELLVILAVALIVIGPKKLPDLAKSLGRAMGEFKRATNDLKHSFDSESGFNEVRQDLSEAARDLRHSVENAGDSPTTTEKQGQTLMDQAPKPAAGDASEANEAGKVAADVATESDNSKSGDKPDNP
;
A
#
# COMPACT_ATOMS: atom_id res chain seq x y z
N MET A 1 17.79 -12.12 7.76
CA MET A 1 19.22 -11.74 7.65
C MET A 1 19.51 -10.27 7.97
N PHE A 2 18.62 -9.51 8.64
CA PHE A 2 18.97 -8.24 9.29
C PHE A 2 18.06 -8.05 10.49
N GLY A 3 18.39 -8.73 11.60
CA GLY A 3 17.78 -8.45 12.89
C GLY A 3 18.51 -7.28 13.50
N ILE A 4 18.12 -6.05 13.16
CA ILE A 4 18.60 -4.86 13.89
C ILE A 4 17.93 -4.91 15.25
N GLY A 5 18.66 -5.40 16.25
CA GLY A 5 18.25 -5.37 17.63
C GLY A 5 18.61 -4.05 18.29
N MET A 6 18.23 -3.95 19.56
CA MET A 6 18.68 -2.85 20.42
C MET A 6 20.22 -2.73 20.51
N PRO A 7 21.01 -3.82 20.54
CA PRO A 7 22.48 -3.71 20.57
C PRO A 7 23.05 -3.03 19.33
N GLU A 8 22.62 -3.43 18.13
CA GLU A 8 23.09 -2.86 16.86
C GLU A 8 22.71 -1.38 16.75
N LEU A 9 21.50 -1.01 17.17
CA LEU A 9 21.05 0.38 17.20
C LEU A 9 21.94 1.24 18.14
N LEU A 10 22.30 0.71 19.31
CA LEU A 10 23.18 1.42 20.26
C LEU A 10 24.59 1.65 19.69
N VAL A 11 25.15 0.69 18.96
CA VAL A 11 26.46 0.86 18.31
C VAL A 11 26.40 1.97 17.26
N ILE A 12 25.36 1.98 16.42
CA ILE A 12 25.18 3.03 15.41
C ILE A 12 24.99 4.40 16.10
N LEU A 13 24.20 4.45 17.18
CA LEU A 13 24.00 5.66 17.97
C LEU A 13 25.33 6.15 18.57
N ALA A 14 26.17 5.27 19.10
CA ALA A 14 27.48 5.63 19.64
C ALA A 14 28.39 6.25 18.56
N VAL A 15 28.42 5.69 17.35
CA VAL A 15 29.17 6.27 16.23
C VAL A 15 28.61 7.63 15.84
N ALA A 16 27.29 7.77 15.72
CA ALA A 16 26.64 9.04 15.42
C ALA A 16 26.92 10.11 16.50
N LEU A 17 26.96 9.72 17.77
CA LEU A 17 27.32 10.57 18.90
C LEU A 17 28.77 11.04 18.84
N ILE A 18 29.70 10.24 18.32
CA ILE A 18 31.10 10.67 18.14
C ILE A 18 31.20 11.72 17.02
N VAL A 19 30.51 11.48 15.90
CA VAL A 19 30.56 12.38 14.73
C VAL A 19 29.86 13.71 15.02
N ILE A 20 28.66 13.65 15.60
CA ILE A 20 27.80 14.82 15.83
C ILE A 20 28.09 15.45 17.20
N GLY A 21 28.40 14.63 18.20
CA GLY A 21 28.59 15.03 19.60
C GLY A 21 27.34 14.77 20.47
N PRO A 22 27.48 14.23 21.70
CA PRO A 22 26.35 13.95 22.59
C PRO A 22 25.58 15.18 23.05
N LYS A 23 26.24 16.35 23.06
CA LYS A 23 25.59 17.63 23.39
C LYS A 23 24.76 18.17 22.22
N LYS A 24 25.08 17.82 20.97
CA LYS A 24 24.43 18.36 19.77
C LYS A 24 23.15 17.60 19.40
N LEU A 25 23.08 16.28 19.66
CA LEU A 25 21.85 15.50 19.44
C LEU A 25 20.60 16.08 20.13
N PRO A 26 20.61 16.40 21.45
CA PRO A 26 19.42 16.95 22.10
C PRO A 26 19.04 18.32 21.54
N ASP A 27 20.00 19.13 21.11
CA ASP A 27 19.73 20.43 20.48
C ASP A 27 19.08 20.25 19.09
N LEU A 28 19.60 19.34 18.27
CA LEU A 28 19.00 18.99 16.97
C LEU A 28 17.61 18.39 17.12
N ALA A 29 17.40 17.51 18.10
CA ALA A 29 16.10 16.93 18.41
C ALA A 29 15.11 18.02 18.85
N LYS A 30 15.54 19.00 19.65
CA LYS A 30 14.69 20.14 20.04
C LYS A 30 14.33 21.02 18.85
N SER A 31 15.28 21.35 17.96
CA SER A 31 15.01 22.17 16.79
C SER A 31 14.08 21.46 15.81
N LEU A 32 14.35 20.18 15.52
CA LEU A 32 13.52 19.36 14.65
C LEU A 32 12.14 19.13 15.27
N GLY A 33 12.06 18.90 16.57
CA GLY A 33 10.81 18.71 17.30
C GLY A 33 9.93 19.97 17.28
N ARG A 34 10.52 21.15 17.43
CA ARG A 34 9.80 22.43 17.26
C ARG A 34 9.30 22.59 15.83
N ALA A 35 10.17 22.38 14.84
CA ALA A 35 9.80 22.46 13.42
C ALA A 35 8.68 21.47 13.05
N MET A 36 8.77 20.22 13.49
CA MET A 36 7.71 19.22 13.31
C MET A 36 6.42 19.59 14.05
N GLY A 37 6.52 20.18 15.24
CA GLY A 37 5.36 20.66 15.99
C GLY A 37 4.64 21.80 15.29
N GLU A 38 5.39 22.79 14.79
CA GLU A 38 4.87 23.91 13.99
C GLU A 38 4.28 23.43 12.67
N PHE A 39 4.98 22.54 11.95
CA PHE A 39 4.49 21.93 10.72
C PHE A 39 3.19 21.17 10.94
N LYS A 40 3.11 20.37 12.02
CA LYS A 40 1.89 19.65 12.39
C LYS A 40 0.74 20.61 12.70
N ARG A 41 0.99 21.70 13.43
CA ARG A 41 -0.04 22.72 13.72
C ARG A 41 -0.53 23.38 12.43
N ALA A 42 0.38 23.86 11.59
CA ALA A 42 0.02 24.44 10.30
C ALA A 42 -0.79 23.47 9.43
N THR A 43 -0.37 22.20 9.35
CA THR A 43 -1.12 21.15 8.62
C THR A 43 -2.50 20.92 9.22
N ASN A 44 -2.62 20.95 10.56
CA ASN A 44 -3.89 20.75 11.25
C ASN A 44 -4.83 21.94 11.03
N ASP A 45 -4.33 23.17 11.02
CA ASP A 45 -5.11 24.38 10.75
C ASP A 45 -5.61 24.40 9.30
N LEU A 46 -4.77 23.99 8.34
CA LEU A 46 -5.18 23.76 6.96
C LEU A 46 -6.27 22.68 6.90
N LYS A 47 -6.05 21.52 7.54
CA LYS A 47 -7.05 20.45 7.58
C LYS A 47 -8.37 20.92 8.17
N HIS A 48 -8.36 21.70 9.25
CA HIS A 48 -9.58 22.29 9.82
C HIS A 48 -10.26 23.27 8.86
N SER A 49 -9.50 24.05 8.09
CA SER A 49 -10.04 24.97 7.08
C SER A 49 -10.67 24.21 5.90
N PHE A 50 -10.16 23.03 5.56
CA PHE A 50 -10.71 22.15 4.51
C PHE A 50 -11.86 21.25 4.99
N ASP A 51 -11.81 20.72 6.22
CA ASP A 51 -12.88 19.93 6.86
C ASP A 51 -14.05 20.82 7.31
N SER A 52 -13.81 22.11 7.55
CA SER A 52 -14.89 23.07 7.66
C SER A 52 -15.57 23.14 6.30
N GLU A 53 -16.78 22.61 6.26
CA GLU A 53 -17.64 22.36 5.10
C GLU A 53 -17.76 23.55 4.13
N SER A 54 -17.38 24.75 4.54
CA SER A 54 -17.25 25.95 3.72
C SER A 54 -16.17 25.86 2.62
N GLY A 55 -14.94 25.43 2.91
CA GLY A 55 -13.84 25.49 1.93
C GLY A 55 -14.01 24.53 0.76
N PHE A 56 -14.50 23.32 1.02
CA PHE A 56 -14.72 22.31 -0.01
C PHE A 56 -16.01 22.55 -0.81
N ASN A 57 -17.06 23.06 -0.16
CA ASN A 57 -18.30 23.41 -0.87
C ASN A 57 -18.12 24.61 -1.78
N GLU A 58 -17.32 25.60 -1.40
CA GLU A 58 -17.04 26.77 -2.25
C GLU A 58 -16.31 26.36 -3.55
N VAL A 59 -15.26 25.53 -3.45
CA VAL A 59 -14.55 25.00 -4.62
C VAL A 59 -15.45 24.10 -5.48
N ARG A 60 -16.29 23.26 -4.84
CA ARG A 60 -17.30 22.44 -5.55
C ARG A 60 -18.32 23.30 -6.28
N GLN A 61 -18.72 24.42 -5.69
CA GLN A 61 -19.71 25.33 -6.24
C GLN A 61 -19.14 26.07 -7.45
N ASP A 62 -17.94 26.65 -7.33
CA ASP A 62 -17.23 27.30 -8.45
C ASP A 62 -17.00 26.34 -9.62
N LEU A 63 -16.61 25.09 -9.33
CA LEU A 63 -16.38 24.07 -10.36
C LEU A 63 -17.68 23.65 -11.04
N SER A 64 -18.79 23.56 -10.29
CA SER A 64 -20.12 23.23 -10.81
C SER A 64 -20.69 24.35 -11.70
N GLU A 65 -20.45 25.60 -11.31
CA GLU A 65 -20.79 26.80 -12.09
C GLU A 65 -20.05 26.78 -13.44
N ALA A 66 -18.73 26.61 -13.41
CA ALA A 66 -17.91 26.55 -14.61
C ALA A 66 -18.29 25.36 -15.52
N ALA A 67 -18.61 24.20 -14.92
CA ALA A 67 -19.09 23.04 -15.66
C ALA A 67 -20.46 23.30 -16.32
N ARG A 68 -21.36 24.05 -15.67
CA ARG A 68 -22.64 24.47 -16.25
C ARG A 68 -22.46 25.43 -17.41
N ASP A 69 -21.58 26.42 -17.30
CA ASP A 69 -21.29 27.37 -18.39
C ASP A 69 -20.72 26.68 -19.63
N LEU A 70 -19.81 25.72 -19.42
CA LEU A 70 -19.29 24.87 -20.49
C LEU A 70 -20.42 24.03 -21.14
N ARG A 71 -21.31 23.45 -20.33
CA ARG A 71 -22.46 22.68 -20.82
C ARG A 71 -23.39 23.56 -21.65
N HIS A 72 -23.71 24.77 -21.20
CA HIS A 72 -24.56 25.72 -21.93
C HIS A 72 -23.91 26.21 -23.23
N SER A 73 -22.58 26.37 -23.25
CA SER A 73 -21.84 26.75 -24.46
C SER A 73 -21.84 25.63 -25.50
N VAL A 74 -21.72 24.36 -25.07
CA VAL A 74 -21.80 23.18 -25.96
C VAL A 74 -23.22 22.93 -26.44
N GLU A 75 -24.22 23.11 -25.58
CA GLU A 75 -25.62 22.87 -25.94
C GLU A 75 -26.16 23.93 -26.93
N ASN A 76 -25.73 25.18 -26.79
CA ASN A 76 -26.06 26.25 -27.74
C ASN A 76 -25.27 26.20 -29.06
N ALA A 77 -24.14 25.48 -29.09
CA ALA A 77 -23.37 25.23 -30.32
C ALA A 77 -23.87 23.98 -31.08
N GLY A 78 -24.87 23.26 -30.55
CA GLY A 78 -25.35 21.98 -31.06
C GLY A 78 -26.40 22.04 -32.18
N ASP A 79 -26.97 23.20 -32.51
CA ASP A 79 -27.97 23.32 -33.57
C ASP A 79 -27.36 23.86 -34.87
N SER A 80 -26.66 22.99 -35.60
CA SER A 80 -26.46 23.13 -37.04
C SER A 80 -27.00 21.88 -37.72
N PRO A 81 -28.01 22.01 -38.60
CA PRO A 81 -28.56 20.87 -39.32
C PRO A 81 -27.58 20.47 -40.42
N THR A 82 -27.08 19.25 -40.38
CA THR A 82 -26.57 18.58 -41.59
C THR A 82 -27.10 17.16 -41.63
N THR A 83 -28.21 17.04 -42.35
CA THR A 83 -28.64 15.85 -43.07
C THR A 83 -27.52 15.33 -43.98
N THR A 84 -27.25 14.02 -43.98
CA THR A 84 -26.90 13.14 -45.14
C THR A 84 -26.53 11.75 -44.59
N GLU A 85 -27.47 10.79 -44.60
CA GLU A 85 -27.51 9.59 -45.49
C GLU A 85 -26.62 8.41 -45.01
N LYS A 86 -27.21 7.37 -44.41
CA LYS A 86 -27.69 6.10 -45.00
C LYS A 86 -26.67 4.95 -45.01
N GLN A 87 -27.09 3.88 -44.34
CA GLN A 87 -26.99 2.45 -44.69
C GLN A 87 -25.59 1.82 -44.87
N GLY A 88 -25.32 0.85 -43.99
CA GLY A 88 -24.24 -0.13 -44.14
C GLY A 88 -24.42 -1.29 -43.18
N GLN A 89 -25.57 -1.97 -43.25
CA GLN A 89 -25.81 -3.24 -42.59
C GLN A 89 -25.04 -4.33 -43.35
N THR A 90 -24.02 -4.95 -42.75
CA THR A 90 -23.45 -6.18 -43.29
C THR A 90 -22.79 -7.01 -42.17
N LEU A 91 -23.48 -8.10 -41.82
CA LEU A 91 -22.97 -9.43 -41.40
C LEU A 91 -22.16 -9.49 -40.08
N MET A 92 -22.71 -10.08 -39.01
CA MET A 92 -22.72 -11.54 -38.80
C MET A 92 -21.48 -12.24 -39.38
N ASP A 93 -20.46 -12.46 -38.56
CA ASP A 93 -19.51 -13.56 -38.79
C ASP A 93 -19.13 -14.24 -37.46
N GLN A 94 -19.86 -15.34 -37.22
CA GLN A 94 -19.40 -16.62 -36.68
C GLN A 94 -18.46 -16.63 -35.44
N ALA A 95 -19.03 -17.05 -34.30
CA ALA A 95 -18.34 -18.02 -33.46
C ALA A 95 -18.48 -19.41 -34.11
N PRO A 96 -17.41 -20.23 -34.12
CA PRO A 96 -17.33 -21.26 -33.08
C PRO A 96 -15.89 -21.57 -32.58
N LYS A 97 -15.82 -22.00 -31.31
CA LYS A 97 -14.71 -22.76 -30.67
C LYS A 97 -14.53 -24.12 -31.41
N PRO A 98 -13.36 -24.82 -31.40
CA PRO A 98 -12.87 -25.55 -30.21
C PRO A 98 -11.35 -25.90 -30.17
N ALA A 99 -10.98 -26.74 -29.19
CA ALA A 99 -9.71 -27.47 -28.96
C ALA A 99 -8.70 -26.73 -28.04
N ALA A 100 -8.46 -27.12 -26.78
CA ALA A 100 -8.10 -28.42 -26.19
C ALA A 100 -6.64 -28.85 -26.48
N GLY A 101 -5.91 -29.19 -25.40
CA GLY A 101 -4.50 -29.62 -25.37
C GLY A 101 -3.58 -28.45 -24.99
N ASP A 102 -2.82 -28.46 -23.90
CA ASP A 102 -2.00 -29.56 -23.42
C ASP A 102 -1.92 -29.57 -21.88
N ALA A 103 -2.18 -30.75 -21.32
CA ALA A 103 -1.88 -31.11 -19.95
C ALA A 103 -0.83 -32.23 -20.03
N SER A 104 0.42 -31.90 -19.75
CA SER A 104 1.55 -32.80 -19.45
C SER A 104 2.72 -31.88 -19.09
N GLU A 105 3.48 -32.00 -18.01
CA GLU A 105 4.04 -33.21 -17.44
C GLU A 105 4.40 -32.94 -15.97
N ALA A 106 4.01 -33.87 -15.11
CA ALA A 106 4.64 -34.10 -13.82
C ALA A 106 6.07 -34.62 -14.06
N ASN A 107 7.04 -34.17 -13.26
CA ASN A 107 8.21 -34.99 -12.97
C ASN A 107 8.33 -35.17 -11.46
N GLU A 108 8.25 -36.43 -11.11
CA GLU A 108 8.21 -37.03 -9.79
C GLU A 108 9.59 -37.63 -9.50
N ALA A 109 10.01 -37.47 -8.24
CA ALA A 109 10.87 -38.38 -7.48
C ALA A 109 12.35 -38.63 -7.85
N GLY A 110 13.15 -38.57 -6.79
CA GLY A 110 14.46 -39.19 -6.64
C GLY A 110 15.06 -38.81 -5.28
N LYS A 111 14.50 -39.27 -4.14
CA LYS A 111 14.81 -40.56 -3.50
C LYS A 111 16.28 -40.68 -3.10
N VAL A 112 16.58 -40.36 -1.84
CA VAL A 112 17.64 -41.03 -1.06
C VAL A 112 17.12 -41.28 0.35
N ALA A 113 16.92 -42.55 0.61
CA ALA A 113 16.60 -43.12 1.91
C ALA A 113 17.85 -43.87 2.42
N ALA A 114 17.82 -44.14 3.73
CA ALA A 114 18.58 -45.14 4.48
C ALA A 114 20.00 -44.77 4.95
N ASP A 115 20.11 -44.46 6.25
CA ASP A 115 20.82 -45.24 7.29
C ASP A 115 20.72 -44.42 8.60
N VAL A 116 20.52 -44.93 9.82
CA VAL A 116 20.35 -46.27 10.37
C VAL A 116 19.70 -46.08 11.75
N ALA A 117 18.79 -46.97 12.11
CA ALA A 117 18.24 -47.11 13.46
C ALA A 117 19.17 -47.99 14.31
N THR A 118 19.35 -47.70 15.60
CA THR A 118 19.05 -48.66 16.71
C THR A 118 19.34 -48.08 18.10
N GLU A 119 18.38 -48.35 19.01
CA GLU A 119 18.51 -48.72 20.45
C GLU A 119 19.15 -47.73 21.44
N SER A 120 18.78 -47.64 22.73
CA SER A 120 17.81 -48.32 23.60
C SER A 120 17.82 -47.62 24.96
N ASP A 121 16.81 -47.94 25.79
CA ASP A 121 16.80 -47.91 27.26
C ASP A 121 16.60 -46.54 27.96
N ASN A 122 15.40 -46.21 28.45
CA ASN A 122 14.68 -46.70 29.65
C ASN A 122 15.07 -45.99 30.95
N SER A 123 14.00 -45.65 31.68
CA SER A 123 13.85 -45.55 33.14
C SER A 123 14.00 -44.19 33.86
N LYS A 124 13.02 -44.01 34.76
CA LYS A 124 13.00 -43.27 36.04
C LYS A 124 12.44 -41.83 35.99
N SER A 125 11.19 -41.60 36.41
CA SER A 125 10.67 -41.51 37.81
C SER A 125 10.73 -40.08 38.35
N GLY A 126 9.64 -39.60 38.95
CA GLY A 126 9.53 -38.29 39.60
C GLY A 126 8.17 -37.63 39.29
N ASP A 127 7.06 -38.13 39.82
CA ASP A 127 6.49 -37.69 41.11
C ASP A 127 5.94 -36.25 41.04
N LYS A 128 4.60 -36.12 41.00
CA LYS A 128 3.88 -34.85 41.15
C LYS A 128 2.82 -35.05 42.22
N PRO A 129 2.93 -34.40 43.39
CA PRO A 129 1.89 -34.47 44.40
C PRO A 129 0.74 -33.52 44.04
N ASP A 130 -0.46 -34.03 44.23
CA ASP A 130 -1.70 -33.27 44.38
C ASP A 130 -1.58 -32.33 45.59
N ASN A 131 -2.08 -31.10 45.45
CA ASN A 131 -2.26 -30.16 46.56
C ASN A 131 -3.73 -29.68 46.55
N PRO A 132 -4.37 -29.54 47.73
CA PRO A 132 -5.82 -29.51 47.88
C PRO A 132 -6.48 -28.20 47.43
#